data_AF-A0A938IS46-F1
#
_entry.id   AF-A0A938IS46-F1
#
_cell.length_a   1.000
_cell.length_b   1.000
_cell.length_c   1.000
_cell.angle_alpha   90.00
_cell.angle_beta   90.00
_cell.angle_gamma   90.00
#
_symmetry.space_group_name_H-M   'P 1'
#
loop_
_entity.id
_entity.type
_entity.pdbx_description
1 polymer ?
#
loop_
_entity_poly.entity_id
_entity_poly.type
_entity_poly.pdbx_seq_one_letter_code
_entity_poly.pdbx_strand_id
1 'polypeptide(L)'
;MAIGKSLGITLLEVLLVVLILGLVAAAAIPHFVYSAERRADECRSNIALLNAALDHHGAKVRGLSLGGQGDLARLIEADKERFPKGMPKCPYGRPYDYDPATGHVIPHRH
;
A
#
# COMPACT_ATOMS: atom_id res chain seq x y z
N MET A 1 4.81 17.86 61.26
CA MET A 1 5.76 17.61 60.15
C MET A 1 5.55 16.18 59.69
N ALA A 2 4.89 15.97 58.55
CA ALA A 2 4.53 14.65 58.07
C ALA A 2 5.78 13.92 57.58
N ILE A 3 6.07 12.76 58.18
CA ILE A 3 7.24 11.95 57.87
C ILE A 3 6.91 11.18 56.59
N GLY A 4 7.57 11.53 55.49
CA GLY A 4 7.46 10.82 54.21
C GLY A 4 7.92 9.37 54.39
N LYS A 5 7.03 8.42 54.11
CA LYS A 5 7.31 6.99 54.21
C LYS A 5 8.21 6.57 53.05
N SER A 6 9.49 6.34 53.30
CA SER A 6 10.41 5.70 52.34
C SER A 6 10.03 4.23 52.20
N LEU A 7 9.35 3.89 51.12
CA LEU A 7 9.04 2.51 50.74
C LEU A 7 10.32 1.90 50.14
N GLY A 8 10.91 0.95 50.85
CA GLY A 8 12.06 0.19 50.35
C GLY A 8 11.61 -0.81 49.28
N ILE A 9 12.23 -0.75 48.10
CA ILE A 9 12.02 -1.71 47.02
C ILE A 9 12.77 -2.99 47.37
N THR A 10 12.14 -4.15 47.18
CA THR A 10 12.81 -5.44 47.45
C THR A 10 13.73 -5.83 46.29
N LEU A 11 14.84 -6.50 46.59
CA LEU A 11 15.76 -7.02 45.55
C LEU A 11 15.05 -7.95 44.56
N LEU A 12 14.09 -8.73 45.07
CA LEU A 12 13.27 -9.65 44.28
C LEU A 12 12.40 -8.90 43.27
N GLU A 13 11.83 -7.76 43.67
CA GLU A 13 10.98 -6.94 42.82
C GLU A 13 11.77 -6.36 41.64
N VAL A 14 12.98 -5.84 41.90
CA VAL A 14 13.86 -5.38 40.82
C VAL A 14 14.30 -6.55 39.94
N LEU A 15 14.61 -7.71 40.52
CA LEU A 15 15.05 -8.90 39.79
C LEU A 15 13.97 -9.42 38.83
N LEU A 16 12.72 -9.48 39.28
CA LEU A 16 11.60 -9.93 38.46
C LEU A 16 11.32 -8.95 37.32
N VAL A 17 11.39 -7.64 37.58
CA VAL A 17 11.19 -6.61 36.55
C VAL A 17 12.26 -6.72 35.46
N VAL A 18 13.52 -6.87 35.84
CA VAL A 18 14.63 -7.03 34.86
C VAL A 18 14.47 -8.31 34.05
N LEU A 19 14.00 -9.40 34.67
CA LEU A 19 13.74 -10.66 33.98
C LEU A 19 12.64 -10.53 32.92
N ILE A 20 11.54 -9.86 33.23
CA ILE A 20 10.43 -9.64 32.29
C ILE A 20 10.88 -8.67 31.18
N LEU A 21 11.60 -7.60 31.51
CA LEU A 21 12.12 -6.65 30.51
C LEU A 21 13.10 -7.32 29.55
N GLY A 22 13.95 -8.22 30.04
CA GLY A 22 14.85 -9.02 29.20
C GLY A 22 14.10 -9.92 28.23
N LEU A 23 13.02 -10.57 28.67
CA LEU A 23 12.19 -11.41 27.82
C LEU A 23 11.48 -10.59 26.72
N VAL A 24 10.88 -9.45 27.07
CA VAL A 24 10.20 -8.56 26.12
C VAL A 24 11.20 -7.98 25.11
N ALA A 25 12.38 -7.58 25.56
CA ALA A 25 13.43 -7.04 24.68
C ALA A 25 13.94 -8.10 23.68
N ALA A 26 14.07 -9.36 24.11
CA ALA A 26 14.48 -10.46 23.23
C ALA A 26 13.42 -10.82 22.19
N ALA A 27 12.12 -10.71 22.55
CA ALA A 27 11.00 -11.03 21.66
C ALA A 27 10.55 -9.85 20.78
N ALA A 28 11.20 -8.68 20.89
CA ALA A 28 10.84 -7.51 20.10
C ALA A 28 11.25 -7.70 18.63
N ILE A 29 10.30 -8.12 17.80
CA ILE A 29 10.47 -8.22 16.35
C ILE A 29 10.14 -6.84 15.73
N PRO A 30 11.12 -6.13 15.12
CA PRO A 30 10.85 -4.88 14.42
C PRO A 30 10.13 -5.14 13.07
N HIS A 31 8.86 -4.74 12.98
CA HIS A 31 8.03 -4.90 11.77
C HIS A 31 8.27 -3.84 10.67
N PHE A 32 9.46 -3.24 10.58
CA PHE A 32 9.65 -2.01 9.78
C PHE A 32 9.99 -2.21 8.29
N VAL A 33 10.32 -3.42 7.83
CA VAL A 33 10.93 -3.60 6.50
C VAL A 33 9.92 -3.87 5.38
N TYR A 34 8.66 -4.19 5.69
CA TYR A 34 7.70 -4.67 4.68
C TYR A 34 7.00 -3.58 3.85
N SER A 35 7.20 -2.29 4.16
CA SER A 35 6.36 -1.23 3.59
C SER A 35 6.80 -0.75 2.20
N ALA A 36 8.10 -0.76 1.89
CA ALA A 36 8.61 -0.28 0.61
C ALA A 36 8.29 -1.24 -0.53
N GLU A 37 8.56 -2.55 -0.35
CA GLU A 37 8.29 -3.57 -1.36
C GLU A 37 6.79 -3.69 -1.64
N ARG A 38 5.94 -3.67 -0.61
CA ARG A 38 4.48 -3.71 -0.75
C ARG A 38 3.93 -2.56 -1.59
N ARG A 39 4.46 -1.35 -1.43
CA ARG A 39 4.04 -0.19 -2.22
C ARG A 39 4.42 -0.35 -3.70
N ALA A 40 5.61 -0.88 -3.97
CA ALA A 40 6.05 -1.16 -5.33
C ALA A 40 5.21 -2.26 -5.99
N ASP A 41 4.90 -3.32 -5.25
CA ASP A 41 4.01 -4.40 -5.70
C ASP A 41 2.59 -3.90 -5.97
N GLU A 42 2.04 -3.08 -5.08
CA GLU A 42 0.72 -2.49 -5.25
C GLU A 42 0.66 -1.57 -6.48
N CYS A 43 1.72 -0.79 -6.74
CA CYS A 43 1.82 -0.01 -7.97
C CYS A 43 1.81 -0.89 -9.22
N ARG A 44 2.58 -1.99 -9.24
CA ARG A 44 2.60 -2.93 -10.36
C ARG A 44 1.26 -3.61 -10.57
N SER A 45 0.61 -4.03 -9.48
CA SER A 45 -0.71 -4.67 -9.49
C SER A 45 -1.78 -3.73 -10.06
N ASN A 46 -1.76 -2.46 -9.65
CA ASN A 46 -2.67 -1.45 -10.19
C ASN A 46 -2.49 -1.22 -11.69
N ILE A 47 -1.24 -1.15 -12.18
CA ILE A 47 -0.96 -1.02 -13.62
C ILE A 47 -1.49 -2.25 -14.38
N ALA A 48 -1.26 -3.45 -13.85
CA ALA A 48 -1.78 -4.68 -14.45
C ALA A 48 -3.33 -4.70 -14.49
N LEU A 49 -3.99 -4.25 -13.42
CA LEU A 49 -5.44 -4.16 -13.36
C LEU A 49 -6.00 -3.16 -14.39
N LEU A 50 -5.36 -1.98 -14.53
CA LEU A 50 -5.73 -0.98 -15.51
C LEU A 50 -5.56 -1.51 -16.94
N ASN A 51 -4.44 -2.16 -17.23
CA ASN A 51 -4.19 -2.75 -18.54
C ASN A 51 -5.18 -3.87 -18.86
N ALA A 52 -5.52 -4.73 -17.90
CA ALA A 52 -6.55 -5.75 -18.09
C ALA A 52 -7.95 -5.18 -18.39
N ALA A 53 -8.27 -3.99 -17.85
CA ALA A 53 -9.50 -3.28 -18.17
C ALA A 53 -9.46 -2.69 -19.59
N LEU A 54 -8.31 -2.14 -20.00
CA LEU A 54 -8.08 -1.65 -21.35
C LEU A 54 -8.16 -2.77 -22.40
N ASP A 55 -7.56 -3.93 -22.13
CA ASP A 55 -7.62 -5.11 -23.01
C ASP A 55 -9.05 -5.60 -23.18
N HIS A 56 -9.80 -5.67 -22.08
CA HIS A 56 -11.21 -6.05 -22.11
C HIS A 56 -12.07 -5.03 -22.87
N HIS A 57 -11.76 -3.74 -22.75
CA HIS A 57 -12.44 -2.71 -23.52
C HIS A 57 -12.08 -2.82 -25.01
N GLY A 58 -10.81 -2.95 -25.36
CA GLY A 58 -10.33 -3.17 -26.72
C GLY A 58 -11.02 -4.37 -27.36
N ALA A 59 -11.21 -5.47 -26.63
CA ALA A 59 -11.97 -6.63 -27.11
C ALA A 59 -13.44 -6.28 -27.46
N LYS A 60 -14.09 -5.43 -26.67
CA LYS A 60 -15.47 -4.96 -26.94
C LYS A 60 -15.56 -4.04 -28.15
N VAL A 61 -14.57 -3.17 -28.35
CA VAL A 61 -14.55 -2.18 -29.44
C VAL A 61 -13.71 -2.61 -30.64
N ARG A 62 -13.49 -3.91 -30.84
CA ARG A 62 -12.79 -4.50 -32.01
C ARG A 62 -11.34 -4.03 -32.18
N GLY A 63 -10.62 -3.86 -31.07
CA GLY A 63 -9.20 -3.49 -31.03
C GLY A 63 -8.93 -1.99 -31.04
N LEU A 64 -9.97 -1.14 -30.97
CA LEU A 64 -9.80 0.30 -30.82
C LEU A 64 -9.29 0.64 -29.40
N SER A 65 -8.14 1.30 -29.34
CA SER A 65 -7.61 1.91 -28.13
C SER A 65 -8.39 3.19 -27.77
N LEU A 66 -8.22 3.68 -26.53
CA LEU A 66 -8.84 4.92 -26.10
C LEU A 66 -8.21 6.13 -26.82
N GLY A 67 -8.99 7.20 -26.97
CA GLY A 67 -8.54 8.44 -27.60
C GLY A 67 -7.51 9.23 -26.78
N GLY A 68 -7.42 8.95 -25.47
CA GLY A 68 -6.41 9.54 -24.59
C GLY A 68 -6.74 9.40 -23.10
N GLN A 69 -5.96 10.09 -22.26
CA GLN A 69 -6.02 10.03 -20.79
C GLN A 69 -7.43 10.30 -20.22
N GLY A 70 -8.18 11.22 -20.82
CA GLY A 70 -9.53 11.56 -20.36
C GLY A 70 -10.54 10.41 -20.51
N ASP A 71 -10.34 9.55 -21.50
CA ASP A 71 -11.21 8.40 -21.73
C ASP A 71 -10.86 7.23 -20.78
N LEU A 72 -9.63 7.15 -20.29
CA LEU A 72 -9.24 6.18 -19.27
C LEU A 72 -10.03 6.40 -17.98
N ALA A 73 -10.14 7.66 -17.54
CA ALA A 73 -10.92 8.01 -16.35
C ALA A 73 -12.41 7.63 -16.51
N ARG A 74 -12.98 7.92 -17.68
CA ARG A 74 -14.38 7.58 -18.01
C ARG A 74 -14.62 6.07 -18.03
N LEU A 75 -13.69 5.30 -18.59
CA LEU A 75 -13.77 3.83 -18.61
C LEU A 75 -13.81 3.27 -17.18
N ILE A 76 -12.95 3.78 -16.31
CA ILE A 76 -12.87 3.32 -14.92
C ILE A 76 -14.11 3.73 -14.12
N GLU A 77 -14.62 4.93 -14.33
CA GLU A 77 -15.87 5.39 -13.72
C GLU A 77 -17.09 4.59 -14.18
N ALA A 78 -17.07 4.10 -15.43
CA ALA A 78 -18.11 3.25 -15.98
C ALA A 78 -18.03 1.79 -15.48
N ASP A 79 -16.82 1.26 -15.25
CA ASP A 79 -16.59 -0.11 -14.78
C ASP A 79 -16.50 -0.20 -13.25
N LYS A 80 -17.63 0.03 -12.59
CA LYS A 80 -17.75 -0.07 -11.12
C LYS A 80 -17.61 -1.49 -10.58
N GLU A 81 -17.80 -2.51 -11.42
CA GLU A 81 -17.62 -3.91 -11.03
C GLU A 81 -16.14 -4.21 -10.79
N ARG A 82 -15.27 -3.74 -11.70
CA ARG A 82 -13.82 -3.92 -11.58
C ARG A 82 -13.16 -2.86 -10.71
N PHE A 83 -13.73 -1.64 -10.69
CA PHE A 83 -13.21 -0.50 -9.93
C PHE A 83 -14.26 0.08 -8.98
N PRO A 84 -14.64 -0.64 -7.91
CA PRO A 84 -15.65 -0.16 -6.96
C PRO A 84 -15.23 1.11 -6.21
N LYS A 85 -13.91 1.36 -6.12
CA LYS A 85 -13.32 2.54 -5.48
C LYS A 85 -12.90 3.63 -6.47
N GLY A 86 -13.19 3.43 -7.76
CA GLY A 86 -12.75 4.32 -8.85
C GLY A 86 -11.27 4.15 -9.19
N MET A 87 -10.67 5.21 -9.77
CA MET A 87 -9.29 5.24 -10.25
C MET A 87 -8.30 4.87 -9.13
N PRO A 88 -7.52 3.78 -9.29
CA PRO A 88 -6.47 3.44 -8.33
C PRO A 88 -5.40 4.53 -8.32
N LYS A 89 -4.84 4.79 -7.15
CA LYS A 89 -3.75 5.75 -6.96
C LYS A 89 -2.44 5.01 -6.74
N CYS A 90 -1.35 5.50 -7.32
CA CYS A 90 -0.02 4.98 -7.00
C CYS A 90 0.31 5.30 -5.53
N PRO A 91 0.83 4.33 -4.74
CA PRO A 91 1.25 4.58 -3.35
C PRO A 91 2.37 5.62 -3.21
N TYR A 92 3.08 5.93 -4.30
CA TYR A 92 4.12 6.97 -4.37
C TYR A 92 3.59 8.32 -4.87
N GLY A 93 2.28 8.45 -5.11
CA GLY A 93 1.63 9.70 -5.51
C GLY A 93 1.76 10.08 -6.99
N ARG A 94 2.46 9.28 -7.81
CA ARG A 94 2.52 9.51 -9.26
C ARG A 94 1.22 9.08 -9.96
N PRO A 95 0.68 9.90 -10.88
CA PRO A 95 -0.47 9.48 -11.67
C PRO A 95 -0.10 8.35 -12.65
N TYR A 96 -1.10 7.59 -13.08
CA TYR A 96 -0.95 6.62 -14.16
C TYR A 96 -1.20 7.31 -15.50
N ASP A 97 -0.19 7.34 -16.36
CA ASP A 97 -0.27 7.93 -17.70
C ASP A 97 -0.63 6.86 -18.73
N TYR A 98 -1.62 7.15 -19.56
CA TYR A 98 -2.05 6.33 -20.67
C TYR A 98 -1.29 6.69 -21.94
N ASP A 99 -0.77 5.69 -22.61
CA ASP A 99 -0.18 5.83 -23.93
C ASP A 99 -1.17 5.35 -25.01
N PRO A 100 -1.73 6.27 -25.82
CA PRO A 100 -2.65 5.91 -26.89
C PRO A 100 -1.97 5.15 -28.04
N ALA A 101 -0.63 5.20 -28.16
CA ALA A 101 0.09 4.48 -29.21
C ALA A 101 0.18 2.99 -28.90
N THR A 102 0.39 2.63 -27.63
CA THR A 102 0.43 1.23 -27.18
C THR A 102 -0.91 0.73 -26.69
N GLY A 103 -1.85 1.61 -26.37
CA GLY A 103 -3.15 1.25 -25.82
C GLY A 103 -3.10 0.88 -24.33
N HIS A 104 -1.98 1.16 -23.65
CA HIS A 104 -1.71 0.72 -22.28
C HIS A 104 -1.26 1.87 -21.37
N VAL A 105 -1.30 1.63 -20.06
CA VAL A 105 -0.70 2.53 -19.07
C VAL A 105 0.81 2.39 -19.09
N ILE A 106 1.52 3.51 -19.16
CA ILE A 106 2.97 3.60 -19.14
C ILE A 106 3.48 3.07 -17.79
N PRO A 107 4.24 1.97 -17.79
CA PRO A 107 4.79 1.43 -16.57
C PRO A 107 5.85 2.38 -16.01
N HIS A 108 5.75 2.70 -14.73
CA HIS A 108 6.77 3.48 -14.03
C HIS A 108 7.25 2.74 -12.79
N ARG A 109 8.54 2.86 -12.48
CA ARG A 109 9.20 2.21 -11.34
C ARG A 109 9.56 3.24 -10.26
N HIS A 110 9.68 2.76 -9.02
CA HIS A 110 10.05 3.52 -7.83
C HIS A 110 11.08 2.75 -7.03
#